data_AF-A0A2V6T6K4-F1
#
_entry.id   AF-A0A2V6T6K4-F1
#
_cell.length_a   1.000
_cell.length_b   1.000
_cell.length_c   1.000
_cell.angle_alpha   90.00
_cell.angle_beta   90.00
_cell.angle_gamma   90.00
#
_symmetry.space_group_name_H-M   'P 1'
#
loop_
_entity.id
_entity.type
_entity.pdbx_description
1 polymer ?
#
loop_
_entity_poly.entity_id
_entity_poly.type
_entity_poly.pdbx_seq_one_letter_code
_entity_poly.pdbx_strand_id
1 'polypeptide(L)'
;MVPEGAVALLPGGGRPERERALKWLAQAQSRDAGAALQVGEAIGRDREAAEAMVETCWLWYRDLLCAQGGADVRASVFGGRASAAGHTLDEVVAGLRACREAWQAIQGNVSPRLSVEVLLSRLTKSTDKAA
;
A
#
# COMPACT_ATOMS: atom_id res chain seq x y z
N MET A 1 12.23 -15.24 17.86
CA MET A 1 11.46 -14.31 18.71
C MET A 1 11.36 -13.01 17.94
N VAL A 2 10.16 -12.62 17.50
CA VAL A 2 9.94 -11.37 16.75
C VAL A 2 10.02 -10.23 17.77
N PRO A 3 10.90 -9.22 17.59
CA PRO A 3 11.11 -8.17 18.58
C PRO A 3 9.83 -7.37 18.80
N GLU A 4 9.63 -6.89 20.03
CA GLU A 4 8.50 -6.05 20.40
C GLU A 4 8.49 -4.78 19.53
N GLY A 5 7.39 -4.52 18.82
CA GLY A 5 7.28 -3.45 17.82
C GLY A 5 7.60 -3.86 16.38
N ALA A 6 8.09 -5.08 16.13
CA ALA A 6 8.07 -5.62 14.78
C ALA A 6 6.62 -5.93 14.40
N VAL A 7 6.09 -5.15 13.47
CA VAL A 7 4.85 -5.44 12.76
C VAL A 7 4.91 -6.91 12.33
N ALA A 8 3.86 -7.68 12.60
CA ALA A 8 3.73 -9.03 12.05
C ALA A 8 3.69 -8.90 10.53
N LEU A 9 4.87 -8.90 9.92
CA LEU A 9 5.06 -8.90 8.49
C LEU A 9 4.56 -10.24 7.99
N LEU A 10 3.81 -10.24 6.90
CA LEU A 10 3.51 -11.46 6.18
C LEU A 10 4.82 -12.20 5.89
N PRO A 11 4.83 -13.54 5.95
CA PRO A 11 6.08 -14.32 5.89
C PRO A 11 6.96 -14.07 4.66
N GLY A 12 6.45 -13.42 3.61
CA GLY A 12 7.17 -13.02 2.40
C GLY A 12 7.59 -11.54 2.31
N GLY A 13 7.34 -10.72 3.33
CA GLY A 13 7.61 -9.27 3.34
C GLY A 13 9.08 -8.90 3.55
N GLY A 14 9.99 -9.48 2.78
CA GLY A 14 11.41 -9.08 2.79
C GLY A 14 11.60 -7.62 2.37
N ARG A 15 12.79 -7.07 2.65
CA ARG A 15 13.17 -5.71 2.21
C ARG A 15 13.06 -5.55 0.67
N PRO A 16 13.50 -6.52 -0.17
CA PRO A 16 13.40 -6.39 -1.63
C PRO A 16 11.97 -6.32 -2.17
N GLU A 17 11.09 -7.19 -1.68
CA GLU A 17 9.69 -7.28 -2.08
C GLU A 17 8.95 -5.99 -1.72
N ARG A 18 9.21 -5.48 -0.51
CA ARG A 18 8.65 -4.21 -0.03
C ARG A 18 9.14 -3.01 -0.84
N GLU A 19 10.44 -2.94 -1.16
CA GLU A 19 10.98 -1.85 -2.01
C GLU A 19 10.40 -1.92 -3.44
N ARG A 20 10.17 -3.13 -3.98
CA ARG A 20 9.47 -3.29 -5.27
C ARG A 20 8.03 -2.81 -5.20
N ALA A 21 7.29 -3.19 -4.15
CA ALA A 21 5.93 -2.74 -3.91
C ALA A 21 5.85 -1.20 -3.75
N LEU A 22 6.81 -0.58 -3.06
CA LEU A 22 6.90 0.89 -2.97
C LEU A 22 7.10 1.54 -4.35
N LYS A 23 7.96 0.97 -5.20
CA LYS A 23 8.16 1.47 -6.57
C LYS A 23 6.87 1.38 -7.39
N TRP A 24 6.15 0.27 -7.28
CA TRP A 24 4.85 0.11 -7.93
C TRP A 24 3.79 1.08 -7.41
N LEU A 25 3.76 1.33 -6.10
CA LEU A 25 2.86 2.32 -5.51
C LEU A 25 3.17 3.73 -6.03
N ALA A 26 4.44 4.11 -6.06
CA ALA A 26 4.87 5.41 -6.61
C ALA A 26 4.53 5.54 -8.10
N GLN A 27 4.73 4.47 -8.88
CA GLN A 27 4.37 4.42 -10.31
C GLN A 27 2.86 4.56 -10.52
N ALA A 28 2.04 3.90 -9.70
CA ALA A 28 0.59 4.04 -9.78
C ALA A 28 0.17 5.48 -9.46
N GLN A 29 0.77 6.11 -8.45
CA GLN A 29 0.46 7.48 -8.04
C GLN A 29 0.92 8.55 -9.03
N SER A 30 1.84 8.26 -9.95
CA SER A 30 2.32 9.24 -10.94
C SER A 30 1.34 9.53 -12.08
N ARG A 31 0.05 9.18 -11.93
CA ARG A 31 -1.06 9.43 -12.87
C ARG A 31 -0.92 8.76 -14.25
N ASP A 32 -0.07 7.76 -14.38
CA ASP A 32 -0.10 6.89 -15.56
C ASP A 32 -1.30 5.94 -15.46
N ALA A 33 -2.32 6.18 -16.28
CA ALA A 33 -3.54 5.37 -16.30
C ALA A 33 -3.28 3.88 -16.57
N GLY A 34 -2.14 3.52 -17.17
CA GLY A 34 -1.73 2.14 -17.41
C GLY A 34 -0.97 1.49 -16.26
N ALA A 35 -0.46 2.26 -15.29
CA ALA A 35 0.45 1.75 -14.26
C ALA A 35 -0.20 0.69 -13.37
N ALA A 36 -1.46 0.87 -12.96
CA ALA A 36 -2.17 -0.11 -12.14
C ALA A 36 -2.30 -1.47 -12.86
N LEU A 37 -2.56 -1.45 -14.17
CA LEU A 37 -2.67 -2.66 -15.00
C LEU A 37 -1.31 -3.33 -15.20
N GLN A 38 -0.25 -2.54 -15.43
CA GLN A 38 1.11 -3.08 -15.56
C GLN A 38 1.58 -3.77 -14.26
N VAL A 39 1.28 -3.18 -13.11
CA VAL A 39 1.56 -3.81 -11.80
C VAL A 39 0.73 -5.09 -11.63
N GLY A 40 -0.55 -5.05 -12.01
CA GLY A 40 -1.42 -6.23 -12.01
C GLY A 40 -0.90 -7.38 -12.88
N GLU A 41 -0.44 -7.08 -14.10
CA GLU A 41 0.22 -8.05 -14.99
C GLU A 41 1.48 -8.64 -14.36
N ALA A 42 2.34 -7.80 -13.77
CA ALA A 42 3.58 -8.25 -13.15
C ALA A 42 3.36 -9.19 -11.95
N ILE A 43 2.24 -9.01 -11.23
CA ILE A 43 1.83 -9.89 -10.12
C ILE A 43 1.15 -11.16 -10.65
N GLY A 44 0.29 -11.04 -11.66
CA GLY A 44 -0.38 -12.18 -12.28
C GLY A 44 -1.17 -13.04 -11.29
N ARG A 45 -0.72 -14.27 -11.07
CA ARG A 45 -1.34 -15.23 -10.14
C ARG A 45 -0.55 -15.39 -8.83
N ASP A 46 0.51 -14.63 -8.65
CA ASP A 46 1.33 -14.68 -7.45
C ASP A 46 0.57 -14.04 -6.28
N ARG A 47 0.00 -14.91 -5.44
CA ARG A 47 -0.75 -14.50 -4.27
C ARG A 47 0.14 -13.81 -3.25
N GLU A 48 1.33 -14.34 -3.01
CA GLU A 48 2.26 -13.79 -2.01
C GLU A 48 2.73 -12.39 -2.43
N ALA A 49 3.01 -12.18 -3.72
CA ALA A 49 3.34 -10.85 -4.24
C ALA A 49 2.17 -9.86 -4.11
N ALA A 50 0.93 -10.29 -4.35
CA ALA A 50 -0.25 -9.45 -4.14
C ALA A 50 -0.46 -9.11 -2.66
N GLU A 51 -0.32 -10.09 -1.78
CA GLU A 51 -0.42 -9.91 -0.34
C GLU A 51 0.66 -8.95 0.19
N ALA A 52 1.91 -9.10 -0.27
CA ALA A 52 3.02 -8.19 0.06
C ALA A 52 2.77 -6.76 -0.48
N MET A 53 2.16 -6.63 -1.66
CA MET A 53 1.77 -5.33 -2.21
C MET A 53 0.71 -4.65 -1.34
N VAL A 54 -0.36 -5.37 -0.98
CA VAL A 54 -1.43 -4.87 -0.11
C VAL A 54 -0.88 -4.47 1.26
N GLU A 55 -0.04 -5.30 1.87
CA GLU A 55 0.63 -4.99 3.14
C GLU A 55 1.48 -3.73 3.03
N THR A 56 2.28 -3.60 1.97
CA THR A 56 3.15 -2.43 1.78
C THR A 56 2.32 -1.15 1.66
N CYS A 57 1.22 -1.19 0.90
CA CYS A 57 0.28 -0.07 0.82
C CYS A 57 -0.34 0.24 2.19
N TRP A 58 -0.78 -0.77 2.94
CA TRP A 58 -1.34 -0.57 4.29
C TRP A 58 -0.35 0.15 5.21
N LEU A 59 0.91 -0.32 5.25
CA LEU A 59 1.95 0.28 6.09
C LEU A 59 2.29 1.70 5.64
N TRP A 60 2.25 1.97 4.33
CA TRP A 60 2.48 3.32 3.79
C TRP A 60 1.42 4.29 4.32
N TYR A 61 0.15 3.92 4.21
CA TYR A 61 -0.95 4.74 4.69
C TYR A 61 -1.01 4.82 6.23
N ARG A 62 -0.56 3.78 6.95
CA ARG A 62 -0.36 3.84 8.40
C ARG A 62 0.67 4.89 8.78
N ASP A 63 1.81 4.90 8.08
CA ASP A 63 2.87 5.89 8.34
C ASP A 63 2.39 7.31 8.03
N LEU A 64 1.58 7.51 6.97
CA LEU A 64 0.91 8.79 6.69
C LEU A 64 -0.01 9.21 7.84
N LEU A 65 -0.82 8.30 8.37
CA LEU A 65 -1.71 8.57 9.51
C LEU A 65 -0.92 8.94 10.76
N CYS A 66 0.16 8.20 11.06
CA CYS A 66 1.05 8.51 12.17
C CYS A 66 1.69 9.91 12.02
N ALA A 67 2.15 10.25 10.80
CA ALA A 67 2.73 11.55 10.51
C ALA A 67 1.71 12.69 10.68
N GLN A 68 0.46 12.52 10.22
CA GLN A 68 -0.63 13.49 10.45
C GLN A 68 -0.93 13.68 11.94
N GLY A 69 -0.84 12.60 12.73
CA GLY A 69 -1.00 12.65 14.19
C GLY A 69 0.20 13.21 14.97
N GLY A 70 1.27 13.63 14.30
CA GLY A 70 2.49 14.15 14.94
C GLY A 70 3.33 13.08 15.65
N ALA A 71 3.22 11.81 15.26
CA ALA A 71 4.02 10.74 15.82
C ALA A 71 5.52 10.92 15.49
N ASP A 72 6.38 10.42 16.38
CA ASP A 72 7.83 10.39 16.13
C ASP A 72 8.18 9.51 14.92
N VAL A 73 9.16 9.93 14.12
CA VAL A 73 9.64 9.18 12.94
C VAL A 73 10.08 7.75 13.26
N ARG A 74 10.49 7.47 14.51
CA ARG A 74 10.81 6.12 14.99
C ARG A 74 9.62 5.16 14.95
N ALA A 75 8.39 5.68 14.91
CA ALA A 75 7.17 4.89 14.75
C ALA A 75 6.86 4.57 13.27
N SER A 76 7.57 5.17 12.31
CA SER A 76 7.40 4.90 10.88
C SER A 76 8.13 3.63 10.46
N VAL A 77 7.46 2.75 9.72
CA VAL A 77 8.10 1.60 9.07
C VAL A 77 9.08 2.05 8.00
N PHE A 78 8.75 3.11 7.28
CA PHE A 78 9.51 3.61 6.14
C PHE A 78 10.44 4.77 6.48
N GLY A 79 10.77 4.97 7.76
CA GLY A 79 11.71 5.99 8.21
C GLY A 79 11.35 7.41 7.75
N GLY A 80 10.05 7.74 7.71
CA GLY A 80 9.57 9.07 7.34
C GLY A 80 9.48 9.34 5.82
N ARG A 81 9.68 8.34 4.95
CA ARG A 81 9.46 8.49 3.50
C ARG A 81 8.02 8.86 3.14
N ALA A 82 7.05 8.40 3.93
CA ALA A 82 5.65 8.75 3.79
C ALA A 82 5.42 10.14 4.41
N SER A 83 5.27 11.17 3.57
CA SER A 83 4.93 12.52 4.02
C SER A 83 3.43 12.75 3.94
N ALA A 84 2.84 13.21 5.04
CA ALA A 84 1.44 13.63 5.08
C ALA A 84 1.14 14.86 4.19
N ALA A 85 2.18 15.58 3.73
CA ALA A 85 2.01 16.74 2.87
C ALA A 85 1.34 16.34 1.55
N GLY A 86 0.19 16.93 1.25
CA GLY A 86 -0.58 16.64 0.02
C GLY A 86 -1.64 15.56 0.17
N HIS A 87 -1.86 15.02 1.37
CA HIS A 87 -2.96 14.10 1.66
C HIS A 87 -3.87 14.64 2.77
N THR A 88 -5.17 14.59 2.56
CA THR A 88 -6.16 14.84 3.62
C THR A 88 -6.31 13.60 4.53
N LEU A 89 -6.83 13.79 5.75
CA LEU A 89 -7.11 12.65 6.65
C LEU A 89 -8.11 11.67 6.02
N ASP A 90 -9.14 12.19 5.34
CA ASP A 90 -10.15 11.35 4.67
C ASP A 90 -9.54 10.49 3.57
N GLU A 91 -8.58 11.03 2.79
CA GLU A 91 -7.84 10.26 1.78
C GLU A 91 -6.97 9.17 2.40
N VAL A 92 -6.31 9.47 3.52
CA VAL A 92 -5.51 8.49 4.25
C VAL A 92 -6.38 7.34 4.76
N VAL A 93 -7.54 7.66 5.36
CA VAL A 93 -8.50 6.67 5.85
C VAL A 93 -9.12 5.87 4.70
N ALA A 94 -9.41 6.52 3.57
CA ALA A 94 -9.90 5.85 2.36
C ALA A 94 -8.88 4.86 1.80
N GLY A 95 -7.59 5.21 1.81
CA GLY A 95 -6.50 4.31 1.42
C GLY A 95 -6.40 3.08 2.32
N LEU A 96 -6.43 3.26 3.65
CA LEU A 96 -6.45 2.15 4.61
C LEU A 96 -7.66 1.23 4.38
N ARG A 97 -8.85 1.80 4.15
CA ARG A 97 -10.05 1.01 3.84
C ARG A 97 -9.88 0.22 2.54
N ALA A 98 -9.33 0.83 1.49
CA ALA A 98 -9.06 0.14 0.23
C ALA A 98 -8.10 -1.03 0.42
N CYS A 99 -7.03 -0.87 1.22
CA CYS A 99 -6.11 -1.95 1.55
C CYS A 99 -6.82 -3.09 2.30
N ARG A 100 -7.68 -2.79 3.28
CA ARG A 100 -8.48 -3.81 3.99
C ARG A 100 -9.35 -4.62 3.03
N GLU A 101 -10.05 -3.95 2.14
CA GLU A 101 -10.95 -4.59 1.19
C GLU A 101 -10.19 -5.45 0.18
N ALA A 102 -9.03 -4.98 -0.29
CA ALA A 102 -8.14 -5.77 -1.16
C ALA A 102 -7.60 -7.02 -0.45
N TRP A 103 -7.21 -6.90 0.81
CA TRP A 103 -6.82 -8.05 1.63
C TRP A 103 -7.94 -9.08 1.72
N GLN A 104 -9.15 -8.63 2.06
CA GLN A 104 -10.33 -9.50 2.15
C GLN A 104 -10.67 -10.15 0.80
N ALA A 105 -10.52 -9.44 -0.31
CA ALA A 105 -10.73 -9.99 -1.66
C ALA A 105 -9.76 -11.12 -1.97
N ILE A 106 -8.46 -10.94 -1.67
CA ILE A 106 -7.45 -11.98 -1.83
C ILE A 106 -7.79 -13.20 -0.96
N GLN A 107 -8.14 -12.98 0.33
CA GLN A 107 -8.59 -14.06 1.22
C GLN A 107 -9.87 -14.77 0.72
N GLY A 108 -10.75 -14.04 0.03
CA GLY A 108 -11.95 -14.56 -0.63
C GLY A 108 -11.71 -15.20 -2.01
N ASN A 109 -10.47 -15.52 -2.38
CA ASN A 109 -10.09 -16.13 -3.67
C ASN A 109 -10.38 -15.27 -4.91
N VAL A 110 -10.51 -13.96 -4.77
CA VAL A 110 -10.43 -13.05 -5.92
C VAL A 110 -9.02 -13.12 -6.50
N SER A 111 -8.91 -12.97 -7.82
CA SER A 111 -7.62 -12.97 -8.51
C SER A 111 -6.61 -12.00 -7.85
N PRO A 112 -5.36 -12.43 -7.59
CA PRO A 112 -4.31 -11.56 -7.04
C PRO A 112 -4.10 -10.30 -7.89
N ARG A 113 -3.96 -10.47 -9.21
CA ARG A 113 -3.91 -9.38 -10.18
C ARG A 113 -5.08 -8.41 -10.04
N LEU A 114 -6.31 -8.89 -10.14
CA LEU A 114 -7.49 -8.03 -10.10
C LEU A 114 -7.59 -7.25 -8.79
N SER A 115 -7.28 -7.92 -7.66
CA SER A 115 -7.30 -7.30 -6.34
C SER A 115 -6.32 -6.13 -6.25
N VAL A 116 -5.13 -6.26 -6.85
CA VAL A 116 -4.13 -5.18 -6.88
C VAL A 116 -4.50 -4.08 -7.87
N GLU A 117 -4.99 -4.40 -9.06
CA GLU A 117 -5.45 -3.40 -10.03
C GLU A 117 -6.53 -2.49 -9.44
N VAL A 118 -7.52 -3.09 -8.76
CA VAL A 118 -8.61 -2.37 -8.08
C VAL A 118 -8.07 -1.54 -6.91
N LEU A 119 -7.18 -2.11 -6.09
CA LEU A 119 -6.54 -1.37 -5.00
C LEU A 119 -5.85 -0.11 -5.54
N LEU A 120 -4.92 -0.28 -6.48
CA LEU A 120 -4.13 0.82 -7.02
C LEU A 120 -5.01 1.89 -7.69
N SER A 121 -6.02 1.47 -8.44
CA SER A 121 -6.98 2.40 -9.05
C SER A 121 -7.75 3.26 -8.03
N ARG A 122 -7.94 2.77 -6.80
CA ARG A 122 -8.59 3.54 -5.72
C ARG A 122 -7.61 4.46 -5.02
N LEU A 123 -6.37 4.00 -4.81
CA LEU A 123 -5.33 4.80 -4.20
C LEU A 123 -4.93 6.01 -5.07
N THR A 124 -5.09 5.92 -6.40
CA THR A 124 -4.83 7.04 -7.32
C THR A 124 -5.99 8.05 -7.36
N LYS A 125 -7.23 7.57 -7.45
CA LYS A 125 -8.43 8.43 -7.43
C LYS A 125 -8.58 9.23 -6.14
N SER A 126 -8.10 8.68 -5.02
CA SER A 126 -8.11 9.40 -3.74
C SER A 126 -7.26 10.66 -3.82
N THR A 127 -6.13 10.61 -4.52
CA THR A 127 -5.18 11.74 -4.65
C THR A 127 -5.67 12.83 -5.62
N ASP A 128 -6.59 12.51 -6.53
CA ASP A 128 -7.12 13.46 -7.51
C ASP A 128 -8.13 14.45 -6.93
N LYS A 129 -8.70 14.20 -5.75
CA LYS A 129 -9.65 15.13 -5.09
C LYS A 129 -8.97 16.32 -4.41
N ALA A 130 -7.65 16.30 -4.22
CA ALA A 130 -6.89 17.35 -3.57
C ALA A 130 -6.26 18.38 -4.55
N ALA A 131 -6.51 18.25 -5.86
CA ALA A 131 -5.98 19.13 -6.91
C ALA A 131 -7.00 20.16 -7.41
#